data_AF-A0A530M2A2-F1
#
_entry.id   AF-A0A530M2A2-F1
#
_cell.length_a   1.000
_cell.length_b   1.000
_cell.length_c   1.000
_cell.angle_alpha   90.00
_cell.angle_beta   90.00
_cell.angle_gamma   90.00
#
_symmetry.space_group_name_H-M   'P 1'
#
loop_
_entity.id
_entity.type
_entity.pdbx_description
1 polymer ?
#
loop_
_entity_poly.entity_id
_entity_poly.type
_entity_poly.pdbx_seq_one_letter_code
_entity_poly.pdbx_strand_id
1 'polypeptide(L)'
;MPPALVQSNDRLPCCDVFRAGEGVHAAYLAERRRFETRLGRAAMALSPFHRQTLRLERATYASPRLKAVIAISKMVADDIVRHYDYPAQNVHHIPNGVDLDRFSPQL
;
A
#
# COMPACT_ATOMS: atom_id res chain seq x y z
N MET A 1 -21.44 -12.72 20.61
CA MET A 1 -21.36 -12.02 19.31
C MET A 1 -20.23 -12.64 18.52
N PRO A 2 -20.38 -12.95 17.22
CA PRO A 2 -19.25 -13.35 16.41
C PRO A 2 -18.20 -12.22 16.39
N PRO A 3 -16.90 -12.54 16.29
CA PRO A 3 -15.87 -11.51 16.20
C PRO A 3 -16.11 -10.66 14.94
N ALA A 4 -16.15 -9.33 15.10
CA ALA A 4 -16.30 -8.41 13.97
C ALA A 4 -14.99 -8.34 13.17
N LEU A 5 -15.09 -8.45 11.84
CA LEU A 5 -13.96 -8.24 10.92
C LEU A 5 -13.85 -6.75 10.59
N VAL A 6 -12.68 -6.15 10.79
CA VAL A 6 -12.43 -4.75 10.41
C VAL A 6 -11.66 -4.70 9.09
N GLN A 7 -12.28 -4.18 8.04
CA GLN A 7 -11.61 -3.85 6.78
C GLN A 7 -11.30 -2.35 6.74
N SER A 8 -10.09 -1.98 6.28
CA SER A 8 -9.70 -0.60 6.04
C SER A 8 -9.26 -0.38 4.58
N ASN A 9 -9.59 0.80 4.04
CA ASN A 9 -9.09 1.29 2.75
C ASN A 9 -7.83 2.16 2.90
N ASP A 10 -7.42 2.45 4.13
CA ASP A 10 -6.20 3.17 4.46
C ASP A 10 -5.35 2.37 5.47
N ARG A 11 -4.10 2.78 5.66
CA ARG A 11 -3.15 2.12 6.56
C ARG A 11 -3.63 2.28 8.00
N LEU A 12 -4.16 1.20 8.57
CA LEU A 12 -4.71 1.19 9.92
C LEU A 12 -4.19 -0.03 10.69
N PRO A 13 -3.31 0.13 11.69
CA PRO A 13 -2.72 -1.00 12.42
C PRO A 13 -3.72 -1.89 13.17
N CYS A 14 -4.94 -1.41 13.40
CA CYS A 14 -5.98 -2.17 14.08
C CYS A 14 -7.00 -2.83 13.13
N CYS A 15 -6.76 -2.85 11.80
CA CYS A 15 -7.60 -3.58 10.86
C CYS A 15 -7.20 -5.06 10.75
N ASP A 16 -8.16 -5.89 10.35
CA ASP A 16 -7.97 -7.30 10.03
C ASP A 16 -7.63 -7.51 8.54
N VAL A 17 -8.20 -6.67 7.66
CA VAL A 17 -7.97 -6.67 6.20
C VAL A 17 -7.67 -5.25 5.73
N PHE A 18 -6.59 -5.08 4.96
CA PHE A 18 -6.24 -3.80 4.35
C PHE A 18 -6.39 -3.86 2.83
N ARG A 19 -7.17 -2.95 2.23
CA ARG A 19 -7.21 -2.75 0.77
C ARG A 19 -6.23 -1.65 0.38
N ALA A 20 -5.08 -2.04 -0.15
CA ALA A 20 -4.03 -1.13 -0.61
C ALA A 20 -4.40 -0.50 -1.96
N GLY A 21 -5.17 0.60 -1.92
CA GLY A 21 -5.59 1.35 -3.11
C GLY A 21 -4.61 2.44 -3.57
N GLU A 22 -3.86 3.04 -2.65
CA GLU A 22 -3.03 4.24 -2.94
C GLU A 22 -1.54 3.92 -3.21
N GLY A 23 -1.23 2.66 -3.49
CA GLY A 23 0.14 2.18 -3.62
C GLY A 23 0.95 2.21 -2.31
N VAL A 24 2.26 2.02 -2.44
CA VAL A 24 3.18 1.92 -1.30
C VAL A 24 4.03 3.18 -1.20
N HIS A 25 3.90 3.93 -0.10
CA HIS A 25 4.59 5.22 0.05
C HIS A 25 6.11 5.05 0.07
N ALA A 26 6.63 3.96 0.64
CA ALA A 26 8.05 3.61 0.56
C ALA A 26 8.55 3.44 -0.88
N ALA A 27 7.76 2.79 -1.75
CA ALA A 27 8.09 2.62 -3.17
C ALA A 27 8.05 3.96 -3.91
N TYR A 28 7.02 4.78 -3.66
CA TYR A 28 6.93 6.14 -4.19
C TYR A 28 8.17 6.97 -3.84
N LEU A 29 8.62 6.97 -2.57
CA LEU A 29 9.80 7.72 -2.16
C LEU A 29 11.08 7.17 -2.79
N ALA A 30 11.19 5.84 -2.97
CA ALA A 30 12.33 5.22 -3.63
C ALA A 30 12.44 5.65 -5.10
N GLU A 31 11.30 5.67 -5.82
CA GLU A 31 11.26 6.11 -7.21
C GLU A 31 11.51 7.61 -7.32
N ARG A 32 10.81 8.43 -6.53
CA ARG A 32 10.95 9.89 -6.54
C ARG A 32 12.39 10.33 -6.26
N ARG A 33 13.11 9.68 -5.34
CA ARG A 33 14.52 10.00 -5.04
C ARG A 33 15.44 9.92 -6.25
N ARG A 34 15.12 9.11 -7.27
CA ARG A 34 15.95 8.97 -8.49
C ARG A 34 16.01 10.26 -9.30
N PHE A 35 14.95 11.05 -9.25
CA PHE A 35 14.79 12.30 -10.02
C PHE A 35 15.11 13.57 -9.21
N GLU A 36 15.49 13.41 -7.94
CA GLU A 36 15.68 14.54 -7.01
C GLU A 36 17.16 14.93 -6.87
N THR A 37 17.40 16.24 -6.72
CA THR A 37 18.72 16.80 -6.39
C THR A 37 19.17 16.38 -4.99
N ARG A 38 20.44 16.60 -4.64
CA ARG A 38 20.94 16.31 -3.28
C ARG A 38 20.15 17.04 -2.19
N LEU A 39 19.82 18.32 -2.43
CA LEU A 39 18.99 19.11 -1.52
C LEU A 39 17.55 18.59 -1.46
N GLY A 40 16.96 18.23 -2.61
CA GLY A 40 15.63 17.62 -2.66
C GLY A 40 15.53 16.32 -1.86
N ARG A 41 16.54 15.44 -1.98
CA ARG A 41 16.64 14.20 -1.19
C ARG A 41 16.71 14.47 0.31
N ALA A 42 17.47 15.49 0.72
CA ALA A 42 17.57 15.89 2.13
C ALA A 42 16.23 16.43 2.64
N ALA A 43 15.56 17.31 1.88
CA ALA A 43 14.24 17.84 2.23
C ALA A 43 13.20 16.72 2.36
N MET A 44 13.18 15.75 1.44
CA MET A 44 12.32 14.57 1.54
C MET A 44 12.59 13.74 2.79
N ALA A 45 13.85 13.54 3.16
CA ALA A 45 14.22 12.78 4.35
C ALA A 45 13.82 13.49 5.66
N LEU A 46 13.81 14.83 5.66
CA LEU A 46 13.44 15.64 6.81
C LEU A 46 11.92 15.87 6.92
N SER A 47 11.16 15.67 5.85
CA SER A 47 9.70 15.87 5.81
C SER A 47 8.97 15.07 6.91
N PRO A 48 8.29 15.75 7.86
CA PRO A 48 7.50 15.07 8.90
C PRO A 48 6.39 14.21 8.33
N PHE A 49 5.78 14.65 7.23
CA PHE A 49 4.72 13.93 6.53
C PHE A 49 5.23 12.56 6.04
N HIS A 50 6.32 12.54 5.27
CA HIS A 50 6.88 11.28 4.77
C HIS A 50 7.31 10.33 5.88
N ARG A 51 7.89 10.89 6.96
CA ARG A 51 8.29 10.10 8.12
C ARG A 51 7.07 9.47 8.80
N GLN A 52 5.98 10.21 8.99
CA GLN A 52 4.78 9.70 9.63
C GLN A 52 4.05 8.68 8.76
N THR A 53 3.94 8.91 7.45
CA THR A 53 3.33 7.93 6.53
C THR A 53 4.10 6.62 6.53
N LEU A 54 5.43 6.66 6.43
CA LEU A 54 6.27 5.45 6.53
C LEU A 54 6.13 4.76 7.90
N ARG A 55 5.96 5.52 8.98
CA ARG A 55 5.71 4.94 10.32
C ARG A 55 4.39 4.18 10.36
N LEU A 56 3.34 4.77 9.79
CA LEU A 56 2.01 4.17 9.74
C LEU A 56 1.97 2.93 8.83
N GLU A 57 2.64 2.97 7.69
CA GLU A 57 2.79 1.79 6.82
C GLU A 57 3.50 0.66 7.57
N ARG A 58 4.66 0.92 8.20
CA ARG A 58 5.36 -0.10 9.00
C ARG A 58 4.47 -0.67 10.10
N ALA A 59 3.78 0.19 10.84
CA ALA A 59 2.90 -0.25 11.92
C ALA A 59 1.72 -1.10 11.42
N THR A 60 1.22 -0.81 10.21
CA THR A 60 0.13 -1.57 9.61
C THR A 60 0.60 -2.95 9.18
N TYR A 61 1.69 -3.04 8.40
CA TYR A 61 2.19 -4.32 7.91
C TYR A 61 2.83 -5.21 8.99
N ALA A 62 3.39 -4.61 10.05
CA ALA A 62 3.90 -5.36 11.21
C ALA A 62 2.81 -5.73 12.23
N SER A 63 1.56 -5.31 12.03
CA SER A 63 0.49 -5.58 12.98
C SER A 63 0.16 -7.08 13.01
N PRO A 64 0.16 -7.74 14.18
CA PRO A 64 -0.28 -9.12 14.30
C PRO A 64 -1.79 -9.29 14.01
N ARG A 65 -2.54 -8.19 13.97
CA ARG A 65 -3.97 -8.21 13.65
C ARG A 65 -4.23 -8.27 12.14
N LEU A 66 -3.30 -7.80 11.32
CA LEU A 66 -3.46 -7.76 9.87
C LEU A 66 -3.30 -9.16 9.28
N LYS A 67 -4.42 -9.74 8.82
CA LYS A 67 -4.48 -11.11 8.31
C LYS A 67 -4.32 -11.19 6.79
N ALA A 68 -4.77 -10.17 6.07
CA ALA A 68 -4.73 -10.16 4.61
C ALA A 68 -4.63 -8.74 4.06
N VAL A 69 -3.94 -8.60 2.92
CA VAL A 69 -3.86 -7.37 2.16
C VAL A 69 -4.40 -7.59 0.76
N ILE A 70 -5.36 -6.76 0.34
CA ILE A 70 -5.87 -6.74 -1.04
C ILE A 70 -5.10 -5.66 -1.81
N ALA A 71 -4.28 -6.07 -2.76
CA ALA A 71 -3.55 -5.16 -3.65
C ALA A 71 -4.31 -4.98 -4.97
N ILE A 72 -4.48 -3.72 -5.40
CA ILE A 72 -5.22 -3.39 -6.64
C ILE A 72 -4.42 -3.60 -7.92
N SER A 73 -3.13 -3.90 -7.82
CA SER A 73 -2.26 -4.19 -8.96
C SER A 73 -1.12 -5.12 -8.54
N LYS A 74 -0.52 -5.79 -9.53
CA LYS A 74 0.68 -6.60 -9.32
C LYS A 74 1.85 -5.77 -8.79
N MET A 75 2.04 -4.54 -9.30
CA MET A 75 3.07 -3.63 -8.83
C MET A 75 2.95 -3.36 -7.32
N VAL A 76 1.74 -3.04 -6.86
CA VAL A 76 1.50 -2.78 -5.44
C VAL A 76 1.71 -4.04 -4.59
N ALA A 77 1.27 -5.21 -5.07
CA ALA A 77 1.52 -6.47 -4.37
C ALA A 77 3.03 -6.73 -4.19
N ASP A 78 3.81 -6.55 -5.26
CA ASP A 78 5.26 -6.77 -5.25
C ASP A 78 5.97 -5.72 -4.36
N ASP A 79 5.55 -4.45 -4.39
CA ASP A 79 6.10 -3.38 -3.55
C ASP A 79 5.86 -3.63 -2.06
N ILE A 80 4.70 -4.16 -1.68
CA ILE A 80 4.38 -4.48 -0.27
C ILE A 80 5.37 -5.52 0.26
N VAL A 81 5.55 -6.62 -0.47
CA VAL A 81 6.49 -7.69 -0.10
C VAL A 81 7.91 -7.13 -0.02
N ARG A 82 8.33 -6.38 -1.04
CA ARG A 82 9.69 -5.83 -1.14
C ARG A 82 10.03 -4.83 -0.03
N HIS A 83 9.11 -3.93 0.32
CA HIS A 83 9.40 -2.82 1.23
C HIS A 83 9.11 -3.12 2.71
N TYR A 84 8.25 -4.10 2.99
CA TYR A 84 7.79 -4.40 4.35
C TYR A 84 7.98 -5.85 4.78
N ASP A 85 8.55 -6.71 3.91
CA ASP A 85 8.74 -8.14 4.17
C ASP A 85 7.42 -8.83 4.59
N TYR A 86 6.29 -8.32 4.08
CA TYR A 86 4.98 -8.86 4.41
C TYR A 86 4.79 -10.20 3.67
N PRO A 87 4.27 -11.24 4.32
CA PRO A 87 4.21 -12.57 3.72
C PRO A 87 3.38 -12.57 2.42
N ALA A 88 4.01 -12.96 1.31
CA ALA A 88 3.40 -12.90 -0.03
C ALA A 88 2.11 -13.72 -0.11
N GLN A 89 1.98 -14.81 0.64
CA GLN A 89 0.77 -15.63 0.72
C GLN A 89 -0.43 -14.89 1.32
N ASN A 90 -0.21 -13.80 2.06
CA ASN A 90 -1.25 -12.95 2.64
C ASN A 90 -1.58 -11.73 1.76
N VAL A 91 -0.92 -11.59 0.59
CA VAL A 91 -1.18 -10.51 -0.37
C VAL A 91 -2.02 -11.07 -1.52
N HIS A 92 -3.24 -10.57 -1.64
CA HIS A 92 -4.19 -10.98 -2.66
C HIS A 92 -4.30 -9.89 -3.72
N HIS A 93 -3.89 -10.20 -4.95
CA HIS A 93 -4.06 -9.31 -6.09
C HIS A 93 -5.51 -9.37 -6.60
N ILE A 94 -6.28 -8.31 -6.32
CA ILE A 94 -7.66 -8.16 -6.78
C ILE A 94 -7.78 -6.78 -7.46
N PRO A 95 -7.65 -6.70 -8.79
CA PRO A 95 -7.76 -5.44 -9.51
C PRO A 95 -9.14 -4.83 -9.38
N ASN A 96 -9.23 -3.52 -9.55
CA ASN A 96 -10.51 -2.83 -9.62
C ASN A 96 -11.27 -3.28 -10.88
N GLY A 97 -12.58 -3.49 -10.75
CA GLY A 97 -13.43 -3.75 -11.91
C GLY A 97 -13.58 -2.50 -12.78
N VAL A 98 -13.82 -2.72 -14.07
CA VAL A 98 -14.22 -1.69 -15.04
C VAL A 98 -15.46 -2.16 -15.78
N ASP A 99 -16.29 -1.22 -16.23
CA ASP A 99 -17.48 -1.50 -17.03
C ASP A 99 -17.05 -1.94 -18.45
N LEU A 100 -17.30 -3.19 -18.78
CA LEU A 100 -16.88 -3.78 -20.04
C LEU A 100 -17.77 -3.40 -21.23
N ASP A 101 -19.00 -2.95 -20.97
CA ASP A 101 -19.90 -2.47 -22.03
C ASP A 101 -19.48 -1.05 -22.45
N ARG A 102 -19.15 -0.21 -21.46
CA ARG A 102 -18.69 1.17 -21.68
C ARG A 102 -17.26 1.25 -22.21
N PHE A 103 -16.34 0.42 -21.69
CA PHE A 103 -14.93 0.42 -22.06
C PHE A 103 -14.60 -0.79 -22.93
N SER A 104 -15.24 -0.85 -24.09
CA SER A 104 -15.12 -1.94 -25.06
C SER A 104 -14.44 -1.45 -26.35
N PRO A 105 -13.68 -2.31 -27.07
CA PRO A 105 -13.16 -1.97 -28.39
C PRO A 105 -14.23 -1.86 -29.48
N GLN A 106 -15.49 -2.21 -29.17
CA GLN A 106 -16.59 -2.20 -30.13
C GLN A 106 -17.30 -0.84 -30.23
N LEU A 107 -16.88 0.17 -29.46
CA LEU A 107 -17.30 1.57 -29.56
C LEU A 107 -16.42 2.37 -30.53
#